data_AF-A0A524IC63-F1
#
_entry.id   AF-A0A524IC63-F1
#
_cell.length_a   1.000
_cell.length_b   1.000
_cell.length_c   1.000
_cell.angle_alpha   90.00
_cell.angle_beta   90.00
_cell.angle_gamma   90.00
#
_symmetry.space_group_name_H-M   'P 1'
#
loop_
_entity.id
_entity.type
_entity.pdbx_description
1 polymer ?
#
loop_
_entity_poly.entity_id
_entity_poly.type
_entity_poly.pdbx_seq_one_letter_code
_entity_poly.pdbx_strand_id
1 'polypeptide(L)' 'MSDYLAADGTFINSIVGEGTRFRGELDLDGLLRIDGDYFGSIKTTGKVLVGKNGRAECTIRAGTVVIGG' A
#
# COMPACT_ATOMS: atom_id res chain seq x y z
N MET A 1 -7.74 -22.47 -24.49
CA MET A 1 -6.37 -21.92 -24.43
C MET A 1 -6.51 -20.41 -24.21
N SER A 2 -6.88 -19.99 -22.98
CA SER A 2 -7.13 -18.57 -22.65
C SER A 2 -6.80 -18.17 -21.21
N ASP A 3 -6.27 -19.06 -20.38
CA ASP A 3 -5.90 -18.73 -18.99
C ASP A 3 -4.40 -18.44 -18.89
N TYR A 4 -4.03 -17.19 -19.18
CA TYR A 4 -2.68 -16.65 -18.96
C TYR A 4 -2.75 -15.22 -18.40
N LEU A 5 -3.56 -15.00 -17.36
CA LEU A 5 -3.47 -13.79 -16.54
C LEU A 5 -3.14 -14.19 -15.09
N ALA A 6 -1.83 -14.29 -14.86
CA ALA A 6 -1.12 -14.21 -13.58
C ALA A 6 -1.73 -14.95 -12.38
N ALA A 7 -1.24 -16.18 -12.16
CA ALA A 7 -1.30 -16.90 -10.90
C ALA A 7 -0.36 -16.30 -9.85
N ASP A 8 -0.61 -15.06 -9.43
CA ASP A 8 -0.02 -14.52 -8.20
C ASP A 8 -1.03 -13.57 -7.56
N GLY A 9 -1.88 -14.13 -6.70
CA GLY A 9 -3.02 -13.51 -6.02
C GLY A 9 -2.60 -12.34 -5.13
N THR A 10 -2.24 -11.24 -5.77
CA THR A 10 -1.89 -9.96 -5.15
C THR A 10 -3.19 -9.24 -4.82
N PHE A 11 -3.97 -9.81 -3.90
CA PHE A 11 -5.16 -9.16 -3.37
C PHE A 11 -4.70 -7.90 -2.63
N ILE A 12 -5.00 -6.74 -3.20
CA ILE A 12 -4.77 -5.48 -2.54
C ILE A 12 -5.83 -5.38 -1.45
N ASN A 13 -5.42 -5.51 -0.20
CA ASN A 13 -6.35 -5.45 0.93
C ASN A 13 -6.80 -4.02 1.22
N SER A 14 -5.90 -3.06 1.03
CA SER A 14 -6.19 -1.66 1.35
C SER A 14 -5.57 -0.74 0.30
N ILE A 15 -6.37 0.23 -0.16
CA ILE A 15 -5.97 1.24 -1.13
C ILE A 15 -6.31 2.62 -0.57
N VAL A 16 -5.30 3.47 -0.49
CA VAL A 16 -5.47 4.91 -0.28
C VAL A 16 -5.38 5.56 -1.65
N GLY A 17 -6.54 5.88 -2.22
CA GLY A 17 -6.64 6.47 -3.55
C GLY A 17 -6.22 7.95 -3.57
N GLU A 18 -5.95 8.44 -4.77
CA GLU A 18 -5.66 9.85 -5.01
C GLU A 18 -6.79 10.75 -4.49
N GLY A 19 -6.45 11.90 -3.92
CA GLY A 19 -7.41 12.80 -3.26
C GLY A 19 -7.85 12.35 -1.86
N THR A 20 -7.46 11.15 -1.41
CA THR A 20 -7.69 10.70 -0.04
C THR A 20 -6.57 11.20 0.85
N ARG A 21 -6.94 11.82 1.98
CA ARG A 21 -6.02 12.19 3.05
C ARG A 21 -6.32 11.34 4.27
N PHE A 22 -5.38 10.48 4.64
CA PHE A 22 -5.50 9.62 5.81
C PHE A 22 -4.55 10.09 6.92
N ARG A 23 -5.04 10.13 8.16
CA ARG A 23 -4.28 10.49 9.36
C ARG A 23 -4.56 9.50 10.48
N GLY A 24 -3.55 8.76 10.91
CA GLY A 24 -3.67 7.83 12.03
C GLY A 24 -2.64 6.71 12.03
N GLU A 25 -2.92 5.68 12.81
CA GLU A 25 -2.20 4.41 12.77
C GLU A 25 -3.00 3.40 11.93
N LEU A 26 -2.31 2.68 11.06
CA LEU A 26 -2.89 1.64 10.22
C LEU A 26 -2.16 0.33 10.51
N ASP A 27 -2.91 -0.66 10.98
CA ASP A 27 -2.42 -2.02 11.21
C ASP A 27 -3.20 -2.97 10.29
N LEU A 28 -2.50 -3.62 9.37
CA LEU A 28 -3.11 -4.56 8.44
C LEU A 28 -2.17 -5.70 8.09
N ASP A 29 -2.74 -6.86 7.78
CA ASP A 29 -2.02 -7.97 7.19
C ASP A 29 -2.29 -8.02 5.69
N GLY A 30 -1.24 -8.15 4.89
CA GLY A 30 -1.32 -8.22 3.43
C GLY A 30 -0.72 -7.00 2.72
N LEU A 31 -1.39 -6.52 1.68
CA LEU A 31 -0.83 -5.53 0.78
C LEU A 31 -1.56 -4.19 0.85
N LEU A 32 -0.79 -3.14 1.09
CA LEU A 32 -1.25 -1.75 1.16
C LEU A 32 -0.76 -0.97 -0.06
N ARG A 33 -1.66 -0.27 -0.74
CA ARG A 33 -1.33 0.65 -1.83
C ARG A 33 -1.67 2.09 -1.45
N ILE A 34 -0.72 3.00 -1.65
CA ILE A 34 -0.83 4.42 -1.33
C ILE A 34 -0.59 5.23 -2.60
N ASP A 35 -1.66 5.77 -3.17
CA ASP A 35 -1.65 6.72 -4.30
C ASP A 35 -2.12 8.13 -3.86
N GLY A 36 -2.45 8.32 -2.58
CA GLY A 36 -2.86 9.59 -1.98
C GLY A 36 -1.93 10.06 -0.86
N ASP A 37 -2.46 10.90 0.03
CA ASP A 37 -1.71 11.46 1.15
C ASP A 37 -1.94 10.64 2.43
N TYR A 38 -0.86 10.08 2.97
CA TYR A 38 -0.88 9.30 4.21
C TYR A 38 0.02 9.95 5.27
N PHE A 39 -0.51 10.14 6.48
CA PHE A 39 0.23 10.69 7.62
C PHE A 39 0.03 9.83 8.87
N GLY A 40 1.11 9.51 9.59
CA GLY A 40 1.04 8.80 10.88
C GLY A 40 1.95 7.57 10.98
N SER A 41 1.40 6.38 11.24
CA SER A 41 2.19 5.14 11.32
C SER A 41 1.51 4.00 10.54
N ILE A 42 2.32 3.13 9.93
CA ILE A 42 1.86 1.95 9.19
C ILE A 42 2.57 0.74 9.78
N LYS A 43 1.82 -0.26 10.20
CA LYS A 43 2.30 -1.60 10.53
C LYS A 43 1.66 -2.60 9.60
N THR A 44 2.49 -3.43 8.99
CA THR A 44 2.05 -4.58 8.24
C THR A 44 3.12 -5.65 8.22
N THR A 45 2.71 -6.90 8.15
CA THR A 45 3.64 -8.02 7.91
C THR A 45 3.89 -8.25 6.41
N GLY A 46 3.06 -7.67 5.55
CA GLY A 46 3.12 -7.87 4.10
C GLY A 46 3.87 -6.77 3.36
N LYS A 47 3.25 -6.27 2.28
CA LYS A 47 3.88 -5.36 1.32
C LYS A 47 3.22 -3.99 1.33
N VAL A 48 4.01 -2.93 1.31
CA VAL A 48 3.53 -1.56 1.12
C VAL A 48 4.00 -1.06 -0.23
N LEU A 49 3.07 -0.56 -1.04
CA LEU A 49 3.30 0.02 -2.35
C LEU A 49 2.91 1.49 -2.30
N VAL A 50 3.88 2.37 -2.50
CA VAL A 50 3.66 3.81 -2.67
C VAL A 50 3.75 4.10 -4.17
N GLY A 51 2.65 4.49 -4.80
CA GLY A 51 2.63 4.84 -6.21
C GLY A 51 3.18 6.24 -6.46
N LYS A 52 3.30 6.63 -7.73
CA LYS A 52 4.03 7.84 -8.13
C LYS A 52 3.47 9.14 -7.55
N ASN A 53 2.15 9.20 -7.38
CA ASN A 53 1.45 10.37 -6.82
C ASN A 53 1.20 10.22 -5.32
N GLY A 54 1.60 9.10 -4.71
CA GLY A 54 1.41 8.81 -3.30
C GLY A 54 2.43 9.54 -2.43
N ARG A 55 1.95 10.20 -1.39
CA ARG A 55 2.78 10.92 -0.42
C ARG A 55 2.59 10.30 0.96
N ALA A 56 3.66 9.74 1.52
CA ALA A 56 3.62 9.08 2.81
C ALA A 56 4.56 9.79 3.81
N GLU A 57 3.99 10.59 4.70
CA GLU A 57 4.69 11.18 5.85
C GLU A 57 4.35 10.36 7.11
N CYS A 58 4.95 9.17 7.20
CA CYS A 58 4.67 8.24 8.28
C CYS A 58 5.83 7.32 8.59
N THR A 59 5.76 6.64 9.74
CA THR A 59 6.68 5.55 10.06
C THR A 59 6.11 4.23 9.53
N ILE A 60 6.79 3.61 8.56
CA ILE A 60 6.37 2.36 7.95
C ILE A 60 7.17 1.20 8.54
N ARG A 61 6.47 0.19 9.08
CA ARG A 61 7.03 -1.12 9.44
C ARG A 61 6.34 -2.17 8.58
N ALA A 62 7.07 -2.67 7.59
CA ALA A 62 6.58 -3.65 6.63
C ALA A 62 7.66 -4.69 6.30
N GLY A 63 7.23 -5.88 5.87
CA GLY A 63 8.15 -6.91 5.37
C GLY A 63 8.80 -6.49 4.05
N THR A 64 8.06 -5.80 3.18
CA THR A 64 8.60 -5.22 1.95
C THR A 64 7.95 -3.87 1.68
N VAL A 65 8.76 -2.88 1.34
CA VAL A 65 8.27 -1.56 0.91
C VAL A 65 8.75 -1.31 -0.51
N VAL A 66 7.83 -0.97 -1.39
CA VAL A 66 8.10 -0.60 -2.79
C VAL A 66 7.62 0.84 -2.98
N ILE A 67 8.54 1.71 -3.38
CA ILE A 67 8.26 3.11 -3.65
C ILE A 67 8.48 3.32 -5.15
N GLY A 68 7.41 3.66 -5.86
CA GLY A 68 7.40 3.90 -7.30
C GLY A 68 7.36 5.38 -7.70
N GLY A 69 7.41 6.28 -6.72
CA GLY A 69 7.46 7.73 -6.89
C GLY A 69 8.81 8.31 -6.49
#